data_AF-A0A3P7KHG3-F1
#
_entry.id   AF-A0A3P7KHG3-F1
#
_cell.length_a   1.000
_cell.length_b   1.000
_cell.length_c   1.000
_cell.angle_alpha   90.00
_cell.angle_beta   90.00
_cell.angle_gamma   90.00
#
_symmetry.space_group_name_H-M   'P 1'
#
loop_
_entity.id
_entity.type
_entity.pdbx_description
1 polymer ?
#
loop_
_entity_poly.entity_id
_entity_poly.type
_entity_poly.pdbx_seq_one_letter_code
_entity_poly.pdbx_strand_id
1 'polypeptide(L)'
;MVEQAIIKSTESHVLLLETIQKVTNAKMDVQLRAQLLDVLVRLFTNNKHADFVAICQCLVKLNRPEDIGKLLDRLMSHENGDLIAYQIAFDLYENASQQFNTQVLNTYASLHQPSSSAPPKGEKMEVTPVETSTEPKKEIQQETGKVESQSESKPEEKSAEESTPMARLKAILRGEETIKQHMQFLIKNNHTDMLILKEMKDCVRTATAHNATLMANGLMHLGTTCDDFLRDNLDWISKATNWNKFNAVATLGLIHKGHESAAMKLLEPYLPKTEADQFGFKEGGSLYALGDH
;
A
#
# COMPACT_ATOMS: atom_id res chain seq x y z
N MET A 1 -38.58 8.38 -15.46
CA MET A 1 -39.03 7.05 -15.93
C MET A 1 -38.37 5.92 -15.15
N VAL A 2 -37.04 5.85 -15.08
CA VAL A 2 -36.30 4.81 -14.32
C VAL A 2 -36.72 4.73 -12.85
N GLU A 3 -36.78 5.87 -12.15
CA GLU A 3 -37.19 5.94 -10.75
C GLU A 3 -38.57 5.31 -10.50
N GLN A 4 -39.56 5.64 -11.35
CA GLN A 4 -40.90 5.07 -11.23
C GLN A 4 -40.97 3.57 -11.54
N ALA A 5 -40.14 3.09 -12.46
CA ALA A 5 -40.08 1.66 -12.80
C ALA A 5 -39.52 0.85 -11.62
N ILE A 6 -38.50 1.37 -10.94
CA ILE A 6 -37.89 0.74 -9.77
C ILE A 6 -38.86 0.70 -8.58
N ILE A 7 -39.53 1.81 -8.30
CA ILE A 7 -40.48 1.91 -7.16
C ILE A 7 -41.69 0.98 -7.35
N LYS A 8 -42.14 0.77 -8.60
CA LYS A 8 -43.28 -0.09 -8.91
C LYS A 8 -42.94 -1.58 -8.97
N SER A 9 -41.66 -1.94 -9.01
CA SER A 9 -41.21 -3.33 -9.10
C SER A 9 -41.41 -4.08 -7.78
N THR A 10 -41.84 -5.34 -7.85
CA THR A 10 -41.90 -6.26 -6.70
C THR A 10 -40.50 -6.64 -6.20
N GLU A 11 -39.49 -6.62 -7.08
CA GLU A 11 -38.09 -6.91 -6.77
C GLU A 11 -37.22 -5.65 -6.94
N SER A 12 -37.56 -4.60 -6.20
CA SER A 12 -36.90 -3.30 -6.32
C SER A 12 -35.39 -3.36 -6.09
N HIS A 13 -34.92 -4.20 -5.16
CA HIS A 13 -33.50 -4.38 -4.84
C HIS A 13 -32.69 -5.01 -5.98
N VAL A 14 -33.18 -6.12 -6.56
CA VAL A 14 -32.50 -6.81 -7.67
C VAL A 14 -32.42 -5.90 -8.88
N LEU A 15 -33.52 -5.22 -9.20
CA LEU A 15 -33.57 -4.29 -10.31
C LEU A 15 -32.62 -3.09 -10.12
N LEU A 16 -32.47 -2.61 -8.90
CA LEU A 16 -31.53 -1.54 -8.56
C LEU A 16 -30.08 -1.95 -8.82
N LEU A 17 -29.66 -3.14 -8.37
CA LEU A 17 -28.31 -3.67 -8.60
C LEU A 17 -28.02 -3.88 -10.09
N GLU A 18 -28.95 -4.49 -10.83
CA GLU A 18 -28.81 -4.64 -12.28
C GLU A 18 -28.70 -3.27 -12.98
N THR A 19 -29.45 -2.29 -12.51
CA THR A 19 -29.45 -0.94 -13.09
C THR A 19 -28.09 -0.27 -12.86
N ILE A 20 -27.48 -0.37 -11.67
CA ILE A 20 -26.10 0.11 -11.45
C ILE A 20 -25.15 -0.56 -12.44
N GLN A 21 -25.19 -1.88 -12.56
CA GLN A 21 -24.25 -2.61 -13.42
C GLN A 21 -24.39 -2.16 -14.88
N LYS A 22 -25.63 -2.00 -15.37
CA LYS A 22 -25.91 -1.48 -16.72
C LYS A 22 -25.45 -0.04 -16.89
N VAL A 23 -25.71 0.86 -15.94
CA VAL A 23 -25.30 2.28 -16.00
C VAL A 23 -23.77 2.42 -15.97
N THR A 24 -23.08 1.59 -15.20
CA THR A 24 -21.62 1.59 -15.10
C THR A 24 -20.95 1.06 -16.37
N ASN A 25 -21.49 0.01 -16.98
CA ASN A 25 -20.87 -0.66 -18.13
C ASN A 25 -21.30 -0.10 -19.49
N ALA A 26 -22.48 0.54 -19.56
CA ALA A 26 -22.99 1.06 -20.82
C ALA A 26 -22.21 2.28 -21.31
N LYS A 27 -21.99 2.33 -22.63
CA LYS A 27 -21.54 3.53 -23.31
C LYS A 27 -22.69 4.54 -23.35
N MET A 28 -22.68 5.47 -22.41
CA MET A 28 -23.67 6.53 -22.29
C MET A 28 -22.99 7.87 -22.00
N ASP A 29 -23.74 8.93 -22.26
CA ASP A 29 -23.35 10.31 -21.98
C ASP A 29 -23.00 10.50 -20.48
N VAL A 30 -22.00 11.34 -20.21
CA VAL A 30 -21.44 11.51 -18.86
C VAL A 30 -22.46 12.20 -17.94
N GLN A 31 -23.16 13.22 -18.45
CA GLN A 31 -24.17 13.95 -17.70
C GLN A 31 -25.37 13.06 -17.40
N LEU A 32 -25.84 12.28 -18.38
CA LEU A 32 -26.91 11.31 -18.15
C LEU A 32 -26.51 10.24 -17.13
N ARG A 33 -25.27 9.71 -17.23
CA ARG A 33 -24.74 8.73 -16.25
C ARG A 33 -24.74 9.32 -14.85
N ALA A 34 -24.24 10.55 -14.69
CA ALA A 34 -24.19 11.21 -13.39
C ALA A 34 -25.60 11.43 -12.81
N GLN A 35 -26.57 11.87 -13.62
CA GLN A 35 -27.96 12.02 -13.18
C GLN A 35 -28.59 10.69 -12.76
N LEU A 36 -28.34 9.62 -13.51
CA LEU A 36 -28.86 8.29 -13.17
C LEU A 36 -28.22 7.75 -11.88
N LEU A 37 -26.90 7.88 -11.72
CA LEU A 37 -26.21 7.49 -10.49
C LEU A 37 -26.71 8.28 -9.28
N ASP A 38 -26.99 9.58 -9.42
CA ASP A 38 -27.56 10.40 -8.34
C ASP A 38 -28.97 9.92 -7.95
N VAL A 39 -29.82 9.59 -8.92
CA VAL A 39 -31.14 8.96 -8.67
C VAL A 39 -30.97 7.62 -7.98
N LEU A 40 -30.03 6.78 -8.41
CA LEU A 40 -29.77 5.48 -7.79
C LEU A 40 -29.31 5.63 -6.35
N VAL A 41 -28.37 6.52 -6.04
CA VAL A 41 -27.93 6.80 -4.66
C VAL A 41 -29.12 7.18 -3.77
N ARG A 42 -30.01 8.06 -4.25
CA ARG A 42 -31.23 8.44 -3.51
C ARG A 42 -32.15 7.24 -3.28
N LEU A 43 -32.34 6.39 -4.29
CA LEU A 43 -33.19 5.20 -4.19
C LEU A 43 -32.63 4.14 -3.23
N PHE A 44 -31.33 3.87 -3.28
CA PHE A 44 -30.68 2.94 -2.35
C PHE A 44 -30.72 3.46 -0.90
N THR A 45 -30.50 4.77 -0.70
CA THR A 45 -30.50 5.38 0.64
C THR A 45 -31.90 5.35 1.27
N ASN A 46 -32.97 5.50 0.48
CA ASN A 46 -34.34 5.50 0.96
C ASN A 46 -34.93 4.09 1.17
N ASN A 47 -34.21 3.04 0.77
CA ASN A 47 -34.67 1.68 0.94
C ASN A 47 -34.53 1.23 2.40
N LYS A 48 -35.44 0.38 2.89
CA LYS A 48 -35.41 -0.14 4.28
C LYS A 48 -34.14 -0.94 4.57
N HIS A 49 -33.63 -1.62 3.54
CA HIS A 49 -32.35 -2.32 3.56
C HIS A 49 -31.41 -1.57 2.61
N ALA A 50 -30.69 -0.59 3.14
CA ALA A 50 -29.71 0.17 2.37
C ALA A 50 -28.51 -0.73 2.05
N ASP A 51 -28.21 -0.89 0.77
CA ASP A 51 -26.98 -1.54 0.30
C ASP A 51 -25.86 -0.50 0.25
N PHE A 52 -25.09 -0.42 1.34
CA PHE A 52 -24.02 0.57 1.46
C PHE A 52 -22.87 0.35 0.47
N VAL A 53 -22.64 -0.89 0.02
CA VAL A 53 -21.61 -1.19 -0.99
C VAL A 53 -22.05 -0.62 -2.34
N ALA A 54 -23.29 -0.86 -2.75
CA ALA A 54 -23.86 -0.30 -3.97
C ALA A 54 -23.88 1.25 -3.97
N ILE A 55 -24.19 1.85 -2.81
CA ILE A 55 -24.12 3.31 -2.62
C ILE A 55 -22.68 3.80 -2.81
N CYS A 56 -21.70 3.17 -2.16
CA CYS A 56 -20.30 3.54 -2.27
C CYS A 56 -19.78 3.42 -3.71
N GLN A 57 -20.13 2.35 -4.44
CA GLN A 57 -19.78 2.20 -5.85
C GLN A 57 -20.31 3.36 -6.70
N CYS A 58 -21.56 3.79 -6.46
CA CYS A 58 -22.11 4.96 -7.14
C CYS A 58 -21.37 6.25 -6.78
N LEU A 59 -21.07 6.47 -5.49
CA LEU A 59 -20.36 7.66 -5.00
C LEU A 59 -18.92 7.76 -5.54
N VAL A 60 -18.21 6.63 -5.66
CA VAL A 60 -16.90 6.55 -6.31
C VAL A 60 -17.01 6.98 -7.78
N LYS A 61 -18.01 6.48 -8.52
CA LYS A 61 -18.23 6.88 -9.92
C LYS A 61 -18.69 8.33 -10.09
N LEU A 62 -19.37 8.88 -9.10
CA LEU A 62 -19.76 10.29 -9.03
C LEU A 62 -18.63 11.20 -8.54
N ASN A 63 -17.49 10.64 -8.11
CA ASN A 63 -16.36 11.36 -7.52
C ASN A 63 -16.77 12.24 -6.31
N ARG A 64 -17.53 11.65 -5.36
CA ARG A 64 -17.98 12.33 -4.12
C ARG A 64 -17.35 11.71 -2.87
N PRO A 65 -16.05 11.96 -2.60
CA PRO A 65 -15.36 11.37 -1.45
C PRO A 65 -15.90 11.87 -0.11
N GLU A 66 -16.43 13.10 -0.04
CA GLU A 66 -16.94 13.68 1.20
C GLU A 66 -18.19 12.95 1.70
N ASP A 67 -19.04 12.50 0.77
CA ASP A 67 -20.26 11.76 1.10
C ASP A 67 -19.92 10.38 1.68
N ILE A 68 -18.86 9.73 1.17
CA ILE A 68 -18.36 8.46 1.70
C ILE A 68 -17.75 8.66 3.10
N GLY A 69 -16.96 9.73 3.31
CA GLY A 69 -16.41 10.04 4.63
C GLY A 69 -17.50 10.21 5.70
N LYS A 70 -18.57 10.92 5.38
CA LYS A 70 -19.76 11.08 6.26
C LYS A 70 -20.55 9.78 6.42
N LEU A 71 -20.63 8.96 5.38
CA LEU A 71 -21.29 7.67 5.44
C LEU A 71 -20.56 6.73 6.40
N LEU A 72 -19.23 6.68 6.34
CA LEU A 72 -18.40 5.90 7.25
C LEU A 72 -18.59 6.37 8.70
N ASP A 73 -18.57 7.68 8.96
CA ASP A 73 -18.85 8.24 10.30
C ASP A 73 -20.23 7.81 10.85
N ARG A 74 -21.26 7.88 10.01
CA ARG A 74 -22.60 7.40 10.37
C ARG A 74 -22.62 5.90 10.67
N LEU A 75 -21.98 5.08 9.83
CA LEU A 75 -21.91 3.63 10.03
C LEU A 75 -21.19 3.27 11.32
N MET A 76 -20.07 3.94 11.62
CA MET A 76 -19.30 3.73 12.84
C MET A 76 -20.07 4.11 14.12
N SER A 77 -21.12 4.92 14.00
CA SER A 77 -22.00 5.31 15.12
C SER A 77 -23.15 4.32 15.37
N HIS A 78 -23.39 3.38 14.46
CA HIS A 78 -24.45 2.36 14.58
C HIS A 78 -23.90 1.05 15.14
N GLU A 79 -24.76 0.31 15.87
CA GLU A 79 -24.44 -1.02 16.36
C GLU A 79 -24.17 -1.99 15.19
N ASN A 80 -23.03 -2.69 15.22
CA ASN A 80 -22.52 -3.55 14.15
C ASN A 80 -22.24 -2.87 12.79
N GLY A 81 -22.24 -1.53 12.73
CA GLY A 81 -21.94 -0.79 11.50
C GLY A 81 -20.45 -0.72 11.17
N ASP A 82 -19.59 -1.05 12.13
CA ASP A 82 -18.13 -1.13 11.99
C ASP A 82 -17.69 -2.19 10.96
N LEU A 83 -18.31 -3.38 10.97
CA LEU A 83 -18.02 -4.43 9.98
C LEU A 83 -18.35 -3.99 8.54
N ILE A 84 -19.46 -3.26 8.37
CA ILE A 84 -19.85 -2.72 7.06
C ILE A 84 -18.86 -1.61 6.64
N ALA A 85 -18.46 -0.74 7.57
CA ALA A 85 -17.46 0.29 7.32
C ALA A 85 -16.11 -0.32 6.90
N TYR A 86 -15.69 -1.44 7.52
CA TYR A 86 -14.49 -2.17 7.12
C TYR A 86 -14.62 -2.76 5.72
N GLN A 87 -15.76 -3.38 5.39
CA GLN A 87 -15.99 -3.93 4.06
C GLN A 87 -15.90 -2.84 2.98
N ILE A 88 -16.50 -1.67 3.24
CA ILE A 88 -16.41 -0.50 2.35
C ILE A 88 -14.96 -0.02 2.26
N ALA A 89 -14.24 0.07 3.37
CA ALA A 89 -12.85 0.54 3.37
C ALA A 89 -11.92 -0.38 2.57
N PHE A 90 -12.09 -1.70 2.66
CA PHE A 90 -11.36 -2.66 1.82
C PHE A 90 -11.71 -2.48 0.34
N ASP A 91 -12.99 -2.38 -0.01
CA ASP A 91 -13.44 -2.16 -1.40
C ASP A 91 -12.88 -0.85 -1.98
N LEU A 92 -12.89 0.23 -1.19
CA LEU A 92 -12.32 1.52 -1.58
C LEU A 92 -10.81 1.43 -1.83
N TYR A 93 -10.07 0.75 -0.96
CA TYR A 93 -8.63 0.58 -1.14
C TYR A 93 -8.28 -0.17 -2.44
N GLU A 94 -9.08 -1.18 -2.81
CA GLU A 94 -8.86 -1.97 -4.02
C GLU A 94 -9.35 -1.28 -5.31
N ASN A 95 -10.49 -0.58 -5.24
CA ASN A 95 -11.23 -0.15 -6.43
C ASN A 95 -11.27 1.37 -6.68
N ALA A 96 -10.88 2.20 -5.71
CA ALA A 96 -10.83 3.66 -5.87
C ALA A 96 -9.39 4.17 -6.08
N SER A 97 -9.25 5.41 -6.56
CA SER A 97 -7.92 6.00 -6.75
C SER A 97 -7.29 6.41 -5.41
N GLN A 98 -5.95 6.43 -5.34
CA GLN A 98 -5.23 6.86 -4.14
C GLN A 98 -5.62 8.27 -3.70
N GLN A 99 -5.82 9.19 -4.66
CA GLN A 99 -6.27 10.55 -4.38
C GLN A 99 -7.68 10.57 -3.78
N PHE A 100 -8.60 9.76 -4.30
CA PHE A 100 -9.96 9.65 -3.77
C PHE A 100 -9.95 9.11 -2.34
N ASN A 101 -9.22 8.02 -2.08
CA ASN A 101 -9.10 7.44 -0.74
C ASN A 101 -8.48 8.41 0.27
N THR A 102 -7.50 9.21 -0.16
CA THR A 102 -6.90 10.26 0.68
C THR A 102 -7.94 11.33 1.06
N GLN A 103 -8.81 11.72 0.12
CA GLN A 103 -9.89 12.68 0.40
C GLN A 103 -10.97 12.11 1.33
N VAL A 104 -11.33 10.84 1.15
CA VAL A 104 -12.25 10.11 2.07
C VAL A 104 -11.66 10.09 3.48
N LEU A 105 -10.39 9.71 3.61
CA LEU A 105 -9.68 9.65 4.89
C LEU A 105 -9.60 11.01 5.57
N ASN A 106 -9.26 12.07 4.82
CA ASN A 106 -9.20 13.43 5.33
C ASN A 106 -10.57 13.94 5.80
N THR A 107 -11.63 13.65 5.02
CA THR A 107 -13.00 14.00 5.41
C THR A 107 -13.36 13.30 6.72
N TYR A 108 -13.17 11.98 6.78
CA TYR A 108 -13.43 11.19 7.99
C TYR A 108 -12.62 11.71 9.20
N ALA A 109 -11.34 12.01 9.03
CA ALA A 109 -10.49 12.53 10.10
C ALA A 109 -10.96 13.91 10.59
N SER A 110 -11.38 14.81 9.70
CA SER A 110 -11.84 16.16 10.06
C SER A 110 -13.14 16.16 10.88
N LEU A 111 -13.98 15.13 10.73
CA LEU A 111 -15.19 14.96 11.54
C LEU A 111 -14.86 14.57 13.01
N HIS A 112 -13.70 13.99 13.24
CA HIS A 112 -13.27 13.47 14.55
C HIS A 112 -12.14 14.28 15.21
N GLN A 113 -11.60 15.30 14.55
CA GLN A 113 -10.66 16.21 15.20
C GLN A 113 -11.41 17.21 16.08
N PRO A 114 -11.01 17.41 17.35
CA PRO A 114 -11.47 18.57 18.11
C PRO A 114 -10.95 19.83 17.41
N SER A 115 -11.86 20.75 17.09
CA SER A 115 -11.55 21.97 16.36
C SER A 115 -10.38 22.75 16.98
N SER A 116 -9.21 22.70 16.33
CA SER A 116 -8.20 23.74 16.48
C SER A 116 -7.76 24.15 15.08
N SER A 117 -8.14 25.37 14.74
CA SER A 117 -8.01 26.03 13.46
C SER A 117 -6.57 26.50 13.15
N ALA A 118 -6.25 26.49 11.85
CA ALA A 118 -5.42 27.42 11.08
C ALA A 118 -3.96 26.99 10.71
N PRO A 119 -3.51 27.33 9.48
CA PRO A 119 -2.33 26.76 8.81
C PRO A 119 -1.01 27.44 9.22
N PRO A 120 0.15 26.76 9.12
CA PRO A 120 1.43 27.40 9.42
C PRO A 120 1.84 28.32 8.27
N LYS A 121 1.92 29.63 8.56
CA LYS A 121 2.72 30.57 7.78
C LYS A 121 4.19 30.19 7.92
N GLY A 122 4.88 30.12 6.80
CA GLY A 122 6.29 29.80 6.75
C GLY A 122 7.18 30.89 7.32
N GLU A 123 8.37 30.48 7.74
CA GLU A 123 9.55 31.32 7.78
C GLU A 123 10.77 30.45 7.41
N LYS A 124 11.52 30.95 6.42
CA LYS A 124 12.83 30.47 5.99
C LYS A 124 13.90 31.10 6.87
N MET A 125 14.96 30.37 7.17
CA MET A 125 16.37 30.83 7.16
C MET A 125 17.25 29.57 7.30
N GLU A 126 18.04 29.15 6.31
CA GLU A 126 19.35 29.70 5.91
C GLU A 126 20.32 29.91 7.10
N VAL A 127 21.58 29.47 7.13
CA VAL A 127 22.41 28.63 6.24
C VAL A 127 23.78 28.47 6.94
N THR A 128 24.37 27.26 6.90
CA THR A 128 25.83 26.97 6.76
C THR A 128 26.82 27.17 7.94
N PRO A 129 28.13 26.84 7.78
CA PRO A 129 28.68 25.46 7.72
C PRO A 129 30.02 25.34 8.49
N VAL A 130 30.54 24.13 8.79
CA VAL A 130 32.00 23.97 9.02
C VAL A 130 32.49 22.59 8.52
N GLU A 131 33.40 22.64 7.54
CA GLU A 131 34.32 21.60 7.05
C GLU A 131 35.30 21.17 8.18
N THR A 132 36.06 20.08 8.22
CA THR A 132 36.98 19.51 7.23
C THR A 132 37.56 18.20 7.82
N SER A 133 37.66 17.15 6.98
CA SER A 133 38.73 16.13 6.87
C SER A 133 39.25 15.35 8.10
N THR A 134 39.17 14.01 8.06
CA THR A 134 40.26 13.09 7.68
C THR A 134 39.91 11.61 7.99
N GLU A 135 39.94 10.79 6.95
CA GLU A 135 40.06 9.31 6.94
C GLU A 135 41.53 8.89 7.25
N PRO A 136 41.93 7.59 7.34
CA PRO A 136 41.16 6.35 7.09
C PRO A 136 41.47 5.16 8.04
N LYS A 137 40.66 4.09 7.89
CA LYS A 137 41.04 2.66 7.77
C LYS A 137 40.27 1.67 8.69
N LYS A 138 39.67 0.70 7.98
CA LYS A 138 39.69 -0.77 8.17
C LYS A 138 38.42 -1.48 8.68
N GLU A 139 38.08 -2.48 7.86
CA GLU A 139 37.71 -3.86 8.21
C GLU A 139 36.27 -4.13 8.66
N ILE A 140 35.54 -4.68 7.70
CA ILE A 140 34.32 -5.48 7.86
C ILE A 140 34.69 -6.75 8.63
N GLN A 141 34.10 -6.92 9.82
CA GLN A 141 33.88 -8.22 10.42
C GLN A 141 32.37 -8.46 10.54
N GLN A 142 31.97 -9.63 10.05
CA GLN A 142 30.66 -10.24 10.22
C GLN A 142 30.43 -10.58 11.69
N GLU A 143 29.19 -10.44 12.15
CA GLU A 143 28.68 -11.38 13.14
C GLU A 143 27.19 -11.69 12.91
N THR A 144 26.90 -12.97 13.04
CA THR A 144 25.64 -13.65 12.81
C THR A 144 25.04 -14.01 14.17
N GLY A 145 23.71 -13.84 14.32
CA GLY A 145 22.89 -14.83 15.02
C GLY A 145 22.33 -14.50 16.42
N LYS A 146 21.00 -14.68 16.51
CA LYS A 146 20.16 -15.18 17.62
C LYS A 146 19.55 -14.22 18.67
N VAL A 147 18.22 -14.10 18.55
CA VAL A 147 17.14 -14.33 19.55
C VAL A 147 17.41 -13.96 21.02
N GLU A 148 16.65 -12.97 21.51
CA GLU A 148 15.92 -12.92 22.80
C GLU A 148 15.08 -11.62 22.80
N SER A 149 13.74 -11.66 22.87
CA SER A 149 12.89 -11.78 24.06
C SER A 149 12.74 -10.48 24.88
N GLN A 150 11.58 -9.85 24.70
CA GLN A 150 10.76 -9.08 25.67
C GLN A 150 11.35 -7.86 26.40
N SER A 151 10.63 -6.73 26.28
CA SER A 151 10.13 -6.03 27.47
C SER A 151 8.90 -5.19 27.13
N GLU A 152 7.78 -5.60 27.71
CA GLU A 152 6.55 -4.83 27.84
C GLU A 152 6.80 -3.55 28.65
N SER A 153 6.16 -2.45 28.26
CA SER A 153 5.82 -1.36 29.18
C SER A 153 4.39 -0.90 28.91
N LYS A 154 3.49 -1.27 29.81
CA LYS A 154 2.10 -0.83 29.91
C LYS A 154 2.02 0.56 30.61
N PRO A 155 0.86 1.25 30.64
CA PRO A 155 0.69 2.53 29.97
C PRO A 155 0.44 3.70 30.95
N GLU A 156 0.81 4.92 30.54
CA GLU A 156 0.33 6.15 31.18
C GLU A 156 -0.74 6.81 30.31
N GLU A 157 -1.93 6.91 30.89
CA GLU A 157 -3.14 7.50 30.33
C GLU A 157 -2.99 9.01 30.10
N LYS A 158 -3.41 9.50 28.92
CA LYS A 158 -4.08 10.80 28.76
C LYS A 158 -4.74 10.96 27.37
N SER A 159 -6.01 11.39 27.45
CA SER A 159 -6.97 11.87 26.43
C SER A 159 -7.52 10.88 25.39
N ALA A 160 -8.78 10.48 25.61
CA ALA A 160 -9.75 9.95 24.66
C ALA A 160 -9.19 8.98 23.61
N GLU A 161 -9.14 7.70 23.99
CA GLU A 161 -8.93 6.58 23.08
C GLU A 161 -9.74 6.81 21.80
N GLU A 162 -9.06 6.99 20.66
CA GLU A 162 -9.67 6.63 19.38
C GLU A 162 -10.21 5.22 19.61
N SER A 163 -11.54 5.07 19.62
CA SER A 163 -12.13 3.76 19.84
C SER A 163 -11.41 2.78 18.91
N THR A 164 -10.97 1.63 19.43
CA THR A 164 -10.19 0.64 18.65
C THR A 164 -10.78 0.39 17.25
N PRO A 165 -12.12 0.47 17.02
CA PRO A 165 -12.68 0.36 15.69
C PRO A 165 -12.33 1.49 14.72
N MET A 166 -12.24 2.74 15.18
CA MET A 166 -11.90 3.92 14.36
C MET A 166 -10.45 3.89 13.89
N ALA A 167 -9.52 3.54 14.78
CA ALA A 167 -8.11 3.38 14.42
C ALA A 167 -7.95 2.29 13.35
N ARG A 168 -8.67 1.16 13.51
CA ARG A 168 -8.68 0.07 12.53
C ARG A 168 -9.23 0.51 11.17
N LEU A 169 -10.32 1.29 11.15
CA LEU A 169 -10.89 1.81 9.90
C LEU A 169 -9.87 2.67 9.14
N LYS A 170 -9.18 3.57 9.85
CA LYS A 170 -8.12 4.42 9.27
C LYS A 170 -6.97 3.57 8.70
N ALA A 171 -6.56 2.53 9.42
CA ALA A 171 -5.50 1.61 8.97
C ALA A 171 -5.90 0.85 7.69
N ILE A 172 -7.17 0.41 7.59
CA ILE A 172 -7.69 -0.26 6.38
C ILE A 172 -7.72 0.72 5.20
N LEU A 173 -8.23 1.94 5.39
CA LEU A 173 -8.28 2.96 4.33
C LEU A 173 -6.89 3.38 3.82
N ARG A 174 -5.87 3.31 4.68
CA ARG A 174 -4.46 3.53 4.28
C ARG A 174 -3.86 2.33 3.54
N GLY A 175 -4.44 1.15 3.67
CA GLY A 175 -3.94 -0.09 3.07
C GLY A 175 -3.00 -0.89 3.97
N GLU A 176 -2.70 -0.43 5.18
CA GLU A 176 -1.72 -1.07 6.07
C GLU A 176 -2.12 -2.52 6.38
N GLU A 177 -3.41 -2.77 6.66
CA GLU A 177 -3.90 -4.13 6.90
C GLU A 177 -4.00 -4.97 5.62
N THR A 178 -4.37 -4.38 4.48
CA THR A 178 -4.43 -5.10 3.19
C THR A 178 -3.04 -5.60 2.78
N ILE A 179 -2.03 -4.72 2.82
CA ILE A 179 -0.64 -5.05 2.48
C ILE A 179 -0.11 -6.13 3.41
N LYS A 180 -0.35 -6.00 4.72
CA LYS A 180 0.09 -6.96 5.73
C LYS A 180 -0.52 -8.35 5.53
N GLN A 181 -1.83 -8.45 5.30
CA GLN A 181 -2.48 -9.76 5.07
C GLN A 181 -2.03 -10.37 3.75
N HIS A 182 -1.89 -9.57 2.70
CA HIS A 182 -1.38 -10.02 1.41
C HIS A 182 0.05 -10.57 1.53
N MET A 183 0.94 -9.85 2.23
CA MET A 183 2.30 -10.30 2.50
C MET A 183 2.31 -11.63 3.27
N GLN A 184 1.50 -11.77 4.33
CA GLN A 184 1.39 -13.03 5.07
C GLN A 184 0.91 -14.19 4.20
N PHE A 185 -0.02 -13.93 3.29
CA PHE A 185 -0.49 -14.91 2.32
C PHE A 185 0.64 -15.36 1.39
N LEU A 186 1.40 -14.42 0.81
CA LEU A 186 2.53 -14.71 -0.09
C LEU A 186 3.65 -15.48 0.61
N ILE A 187 4.00 -15.10 1.84
CA ILE A 187 5.03 -15.79 2.64
C ILE A 187 4.61 -17.25 2.90
N LYS A 188 3.35 -17.48 3.29
CA LYS A 188 2.85 -18.83 3.62
C LYS A 188 2.63 -19.72 2.41
N ASN A 189 2.24 -19.14 1.27
CA ASN A 189 1.92 -19.88 0.05
C ASN A 189 3.00 -19.70 -1.02
N ASN A 190 4.26 -19.64 -0.61
CA ASN A 190 5.39 -19.62 -1.53
C ASN A 190 5.65 -21.04 -2.08
N HIS A 191 5.39 -21.23 -3.37
CA HIS A 191 5.61 -22.50 -4.10
C HIS A 191 6.71 -22.39 -5.16
N THR A 192 7.68 -21.49 -4.95
CA THR A 192 8.82 -21.35 -5.86
C THR A 192 9.75 -22.57 -5.82
N ASP A 193 10.29 -22.94 -6.99
CA ASP A 193 11.22 -24.06 -7.13
C ASP A 193 12.65 -23.56 -7.32
N MET A 194 13.51 -23.85 -6.35
CA MET A 194 14.92 -23.45 -6.36
C MET A 194 15.78 -24.22 -7.35
N LEU A 195 15.31 -25.37 -7.86
CA LEU A 195 16.03 -26.08 -8.91
C LEU A 195 16.06 -25.27 -10.21
N ILE A 196 14.93 -24.64 -10.56
CA ILE A 196 14.83 -23.80 -11.78
C ILE A 196 15.84 -22.66 -11.72
N LEU A 197 15.94 -21.95 -10.59
CA LEU A 197 16.88 -20.85 -10.43
C LEU A 197 18.34 -21.32 -10.47
N LYS A 198 18.65 -22.50 -9.91
CA LYS A 198 19.99 -23.10 -9.98
C LYS A 198 20.37 -23.43 -11.43
N GLU A 199 19.48 -24.07 -12.18
CA GLU A 199 19.70 -24.38 -13.60
C GLU A 199 19.85 -23.11 -14.45
N MET A 200 19.01 -22.09 -14.20
CA MET A 200 19.12 -20.80 -14.88
C MET A 200 20.49 -20.15 -14.64
N LYS A 201 20.94 -20.11 -13.38
CA LYS A 201 22.26 -19.58 -13.00
C LYS A 201 23.39 -20.34 -13.70
N ASP A 202 23.32 -21.68 -13.76
CA ASP A 202 24.35 -22.52 -14.37
C ASP A 202 24.47 -22.31 -15.89
N CYS A 203 23.43 -21.79 -16.53
CA CYS A 203 23.41 -21.40 -17.94
C CYS A 203 23.95 -19.97 -18.20
N VAL A 204 24.16 -19.15 -17.17
CA VAL A 204 24.57 -17.74 -17.34
C VAL A 204 26.01 -17.66 -17.86
N ARG A 205 26.19 -17.02 -19.02
CA ARG A 205 27.51 -16.72 -19.62
C ARG A 205 27.72 -15.24 -19.95
N THR A 206 26.66 -14.43 -19.87
CA THR A 206 26.67 -13.03 -20.27
C THR A 206 26.13 -12.14 -19.16
N ALA A 207 26.54 -10.86 -19.16
CA ALA A 207 26.02 -9.85 -18.24
C ALA A 207 24.50 -9.68 -18.36
N THR A 208 23.95 -9.82 -19.57
CA THR A 208 22.49 -9.77 -19.81
C THR A 208 21.78 -10.96 -19.18
N ALA A 209 22.32 -12.18 -19.31
CA ALA A 209 21.73 -13.37 -18.71
C ALA A 209 21.81 -13.35 -17.17
N HIS A 210 22.87 -12.75 -16.61
CA HIS A 210 22.96 -12.49 -15.18
C HIS A 210 21.80 -11.60 -14.70
N ASN A 211 21.56 -10.49 -15.40
CA ASN A 211 20.46 -9.58 -15.07
C ASN A 211 19.08 -10.26 -15.23
N ALA A 212 18.89 -11.01 -16.31
CA ALA A 212 17.65 -11.76 -16.53
C ALA A 212 17.37 -12.77 -15.40
N THR A 213 18.42 -13.44 -14.90
CA THR A 213 18.29 -14.39 -13.78
C THR A 213 17.95 -13.67 -12.48
N LEU A 214 18.56 -12.51 -12.19
CA LEU A 214 18.21 -11.70 -11.03
C LEU A 214 16.75 -11.22 -11.10
N MET A 215 16.32 -10.69 -12.24
CA MET A 215 14.93 -10.24 -12.40
C MET A 215 13.93 -11.40 -12.29
N ALA A 216 14.24 -12.55 -12.88
CA ALA A 216 13.42 -13.75 -12.74
C ALA A 216 13.28 -14.17 -11.27
N ASN A 217 14.38 -14.19 -10.52
CA ASN A 217 14.37 -14.43 -9.08
C ASN A 217 13.50 -13.41 -8.33
N GLY A 218 13.66 -12.11 -8.59
CA GLY A 218 12.85 -11.07 -7.96
C GLY A 218 11.36 -11.20 -8.23
N LEU A 219 10.98 -11.57 -9.45
CA LEU A 219 9.58 -11.78 -9.84
C LEU A 219 8.99 -13.05 -9.22
N MET A 220 9.75 -14.15 -9.18
CA MET A 220 9.33 -15.40 -8.54
C MET A 220 9.09 -15.22 -7.04
N HIS A 221 9.90 -14.38 -6.38
CA HIS A 221 9.88 -14.16 -4.93
C HIS A 221 9.21 -12.84 -4.50
N LEU A 222 8.51 -12.15 -5.39
CA LEU A 222 7.89 -10.85 -5.13
C LEU A 222 7.05 -10.87 -3.85
N GLY A 223 7.41 -10.03 -2.86
CA GLY A 223 6.69 -9.92 -1.58
C GLY A 223 6.73 -11.17 -0.69
N THR A 224 7.49 -12.21 -1.05
CA THR A 224 7.62 -13.44 -0.25
C THR A 224 8.68 -13.33 0.85
N THR A 225 9.51 -12.27 0.82
CA THR A 225 10.65 -12.07 1.74
C THR A 225 11.71 -13.18 1.74
N CYS A 226 11.60 -14.14 0.81
CA CYS A 226 12.53 -15.25 0.66
C CYS A 226 13.67 -14.83 -0.29
N ASP A 227 14.81 -14.46 0.29
CA ASP A 227 16.02 -14.03 -0.40
C ASP A 227 17.13 -15.11 -0.40
N ASP A 228 16.77 -16.37 -0.14
CA ASP A 228 17.70 -17.51 -0.02
C ASP A 228 18.61 -17.65 -1.25
N PHE A 229 18.05 -17.55 -2.45
CA PHE A 229 18.83 -17.60 -3.69
C PHE A 229 19.91 -16.51 -3.74
N LEU A 230 19.62 -15.30 -3.25
CA LEU A 230 20.62 -14.22 -3.23
C LEU A 230 21.73 -14.50 -2.21
N ARG A 231 21.35 -15.00 -1.02
CA ARG A 231 22.29 -15.33 0.07
C ARG A 231 23.23 -16.47 -0.31
N ASP A 232 22.69 -17.52 -0.92
CA ASP A 232 23.47 -18.69 -1.35
C ASP A 232 24.45 -18.36 -2.49
N ASN A 233 24.24 -17.25 -3.20
CA ASN A 233 24.98 -16.90 -4.41
C ASN A 233 25.67 -15.53 -4.35
N LEU A 234 26.00 -15.04 -3.14
CA LEU A 234 26.65 -13.72 -2.95
C LEU A 234 27.94 -13.55 -3.77
N ASP A 235 28.77 -14.59 -3.85
CA ASP A 235 30.01 -14.57 -4.66
C ASP A 235 29.76 -14.44 -6.15
N TRP A 236 28.61 -14.92 -6.63
CA TRP A 236 28.20 -14.79 -8.02
C TRP A 236 27.63 -13.40 -8.28
N ILE A 237 26.77 -12.90 -7.39
CA ILE A 237 26.15 -11.57 -7.50
C ILE A 237 27.17 -10.45 -7.39
N SER A 238 28.17 -10.60 -6.50
CA SER A 238 29.21 -9.59 -6.28
C SER A 238 30.09 -9.33 -7.52
N LYS A 239 30.11 -10.27 -8.49
CA LYS A 239 30.80 -10.09 -9.78
C LYS A 239 30.06 -9.16 -10.74
N ALA A 240 28.83 -8.75 -10.42
CA ALA A 240 28.08 -7.78 -11.20
C ALA A 240 28.82 -6.44 -11.29
N THR A 241 28.80 -5.83 -12.48
CA THR A 241 29.40 -4.52 -12.76
C THR A 241 28.36 -3.54 -13.29
N ASN A 242 28.60 -2.24 -13.10
CA ASN A 242 27.75 -1.15 -13.59
C ASN A 242 26.26 -1.32 -13.17
N TRP A 243 25.34 -1.19 -14.12
CA TRP A 243 23.89 -1.35 -13.91
C TRP A 243 23.45 -2.70 -13.36
N ASN A 244 24.26 -3.76 -13.50
CA ASN A 244 23.93 -5.04 -12.88
C ASN A 244 24.07 -4.99 -11.34
N LYS A 245 24.93 -4.12 -10.79
CA LYS A 245 24.97 -3.85 -9.35
C LYS A 245 23.69 -3.18 -8.87
N PHE A 246 23.21 -2.18 -9.63
CA PHE A 246 21.93 -1.52 -9.38
C PHE A 246 20.79 -2.53 -9.38
N ASN A 247 20.69 -3.35 -10.43
CA ASN A 247 19.61 -4.33 -10.56
C ASN A 247 19.64 -5.40 -9.47
N ALA A 248 20.84 -5.81 -9.00
CA ALA A 248 20.96 -6.76 -7.89
C ALA A 248 20.33 -6.22 -6.59
N VAL A 249 20.59 -4.94 -6.26
CA VAL A 249 20.01 -4.30 -5.08
C VAL A 249 18.53 -3.97 -5.28
N ALA A 250 18.14 -3.51 -6.47
CA ALA A 250 16.73 -3.26 -6.82
C ALA A 250 15.89 -4.54 -6.69
N THR A 251 16.41 -5.69 -7.16
CA THR A 251 15.76 -7.00 -7.06
C THR A 251 15.50 -7.39 -5.59
N LEU A 252 16.38 -7.02 -4.66
CA LEU A 252 16.16 -7.26 -3.24
C LEU A 252 14.91 -6.50 -2.74
N GLY A 253 14.68 -5.28 -3.21
CA GLY A 253 13.45 -4.51 -2.94
C GLY A 253 12.19 -5.25 -3.39
N LEU A 254 12.19 -5.82 -4.61
CA LEU A 254 11.07 -6.61 -5.14
C LEU A 254 10.72 -7.78 -4.21
N ILE A 255 11.73 -8.54 -3.77
CA ILE A 255 11.53 -9.71 -2.89
C ILE A 255 10.85 -9.30 -1.58
N HIS A 256 11.19 -8.12 -1.06
CA HIS A 256 10.69 -7.60 0.22
C HIS A 256 9.50 -6.64 0.08
N LYS A 257 8.93 -6.48 -1.12
CA LYS A 257 7.83 -5.55 -1.39
C LYS A 257 6.69 -5.70 -0.37
N GLY A 258 6.21 -4.58 0.16
CA GLY A 258 5.16 -4.55 1.19
C GLY A 258 5.66 -4.72 2.64
N HIS A 259 6.95 -5.00 2.85
CA HIS A 259 7.53 -5.06 4.20
C HIS A 259 8.22 -3.74 4.60
N GLU A 260 7.45 -2.64 4.66
CA GLU A 260 7.96 -1.27 4.92
C GLU A 260 8.81 -1.18 6.20
N SER A 261 8.36 -1.81 7.29
CA SER A 261 9.03 -1.72 8.60
C SER A 261 10.43 -2.34 8.64
N ALA A 262 10.71 -3.34 7.81
CA ALA A 262 12.02 -3.99 7.74
C ALA A 262 12.85 -3.53 6.53
N ALA A 263 12.23 -2.91 5.52
CA ALA A 263 12.88 -2.46 4.29
C ALA A 263 14.10 -1.57 4.58
N MET A 264 13.94 -0.59 5.48
CA MET A 264 15.03 0.33 5.83
C MET A 264 16.22 -0.39 6.46
N LYS A 265 15.96 -1.29 7.41
CA LYS A 265 16.99 -2.07 8.10
C LYS A 265 17.70 -3.04 7.16
N LEU A 266 16.97 -3.62 6.21
CA LEU A 266 17.52 -4.52 5.20
C LEU A 266 18.43 -3.81 4.21
N LEU A 267 18.03 -2.61 3.77
CA LEU A 267 18.74 -1.83 2.75
C LEU A 267 19.86 -0.95 3.31
N GLU A 268 19.92 -0.74 4.63
CA GLU A 268 20.96 0.04 5.33
C GLU A 268 22.41 -0.25 4.87
N PRO A 269 22.82 -1.50 4.60
CA PRO A 269 24.18 -1.78 4.11
C PRO A 269 24.47 -1.21 2.72
N TYR A 270 23.43 -0.98 1.91
CA TYR A 270 23.49 -0.55 0.51
C TYR A 270 23.15 0.92 0.30
N LEU A 271 22.63 1.60 1.31
CA LEU A 271 22.36 3.04 1.27
C LEU A 271 23.65 3.86 1.14
N PRO A 272 23.58 5.06 0.54
CA PRO A 272 24.75 5.95 0.44
C PRO A 272 25.36 6.23 1.82
N LYS A 273 26.64 5.87 1.98
CA LYS A 273 27.48 6.20 3.15
C LYS A 273 28.55 7.23 2.74
N THR A 274 29.28 7.76 3.72
CA THR A 274 30.33 8.78 3.52
C THR A 274 31.39 8.34 2.50
N GLU A 275 31.67 7.04 2.39
CA GLU A 275 32.47 6.43 1.32
C GLU A 275 31.54 5.77 0.29
N ALA A 276 31.09 6.54 -0.71
CA ALA A 276 30.26 6.01 -1.79
C ALA A 276 31.09 5.23 -2.82
N ASP A 277 30.53 4.17 -3.41
CA ASP A 277 31.14 3.51 -4.58
C ASP A 277 31.29 4.55 -5.71
N GLN A 278 32.36 4.48 -6.50
CA GLN A 278 32.80 5.54 -7.44
C GLN A 278 31.70 6.02 -8.41
N PHE A 279 30.71 5.16 -8.68
CA PHE A 279 29.58 5.43 -9.58
C PHE A 279 28.20 5.31 -8.91
N GLY A 280 28.12 4.99 -7.63
CA GLY A 280 26.85 5.00 -6.88
C GLY A 280 25.78 4.00 -7.33
N PHE A 281 26.12 2.94 -8.08
CA PHE A 281 25.10 2.04 -8.66
C PHE A 281 24.31 1.26 -7.59
N LYS A 282 24.97 0.81 -6.52
CA LYS A 282 24.32 0.04 -5.44
C LYS A 282 23.41 0.94 -4.61
N GLU A 283 23.90 2.14 -4.34
CA GLU A 283 23.23 3.22 -3.63
C GLU A 283 21.96 3.63 -4.40
N GLY A 284 22.07 3.85 -5.71
CA GLY A 284 20.92 4.10 -6.57
C GLY A 284 19.91 2.94 -6.55
N GLY A 285 20.39 1.70 -6.58
CA GLY A 285 19.54 0.50 -6.51
C GLY A 285 18.81 0.38 -5.17
N SER A 286 19.47 0.75 -4.07
CA SER A 286 18.88 0.75 -2.72
C SER A 286 17.80 1.81 -2.55
N LEU A 287 18.00 3.01 -3.10
CA LEU A 287 16.99 4.07 -3.08
C LEU A 287 15.80 3.72 -3.98
N TYR A 288 16.05 3.07 -5.12
CA TYR A 288 15.00 2.54 -5.98
C TYR A 288 14.19 1.46 -5.26
N ALA A 289 14.87 0.49 -4.65
CA ALA A 289 14.24 -0.55 -3.83
C ALA A 289 13.39 0.06 -2.70
N LEU A 290 13.89 1.11 -2.03
CA LEU A 290 13.16 1.80 -0.96
C LEU A 290 11.86 2.44 -1.47
N GLY A 291 11.84 2.97 -2.69
CA GLY A 291 10.66 3.57 -3.31
C GLY A 291 9.62 2.56 -3.81
N ASP A 292 9.98 1.27 -3.91
CA ASP A 292 9.06 0.19 -4.29
C ASP A 292 8.23 -0.35 -3.12
N HIS A 293 8.55 0.06 -1.87
CA HIS A 293 7.78 -0.25 -0.66
C HIS A 293 6.72 0.83 -0.41
#